data_AF-A0A0N7KYS8-F1
#
_entry.id   AF-A0A0N7KYS8-F1
#
_cell.length_a   1.000
_cell.length_b   1.000
_cell.length_c   1.000
_cell.angle_alpha   90.00
_cell.angle_beta   90.00
_cell.angle_gamma   90.00
#
_symmetry.space_group_name_H-M   'P 1'
#
loop_
_entity.id
_entity.type
_entity.pdbx_description
1 polymer ?
#
loop_
_entity_poly.entity_id
_entity_poly.type
_entity_poly.pdbx_seq_one_letter_code
_entity_poly.pdbx_strand_id
1 'polypeptide(L)'
;MIGRPKLSDGATKPIQLKIGEEEFADLEEWRFANRMESRSEAIRRLIQLGLRADPLVPLTFSRILEALETAQKLQVQMQGFDAKKLSKEQYFASVATAVGEMYGDVLDAILSAAAQSMALVNEVAAIHQNSDIKDAVAKADEIKQHYLNELEKLRGDIGAEKARRRFVLDREDEE
;
A
#
# COMPACT_ATOMS: atom_id res chain seq x y z
N MET A 1 34.86 -5.11 30.09
CA MET A 1 34.06 -4.02 29.51
C MET A 1 33.44 -4.52 28.21
N ILE A 2 32.15 -4.82 28.21
CA ILE A 2 31.43 -5.20 26.98
C ILE A 2 31.22 -3.90 26.19
N GLY A 3 31.87 -3.78 25.03
CA GLY A 3 31.78 -2.59 24.18
C GLY A 3 30.35 -2.41 23.68
N ARG A 4 29.80 -1.19 23.78
CA ARG A 4 28.50 -0.88 23.17
C ARG A 4 28.56 -1.20 21.67
N PRO A 5 27.65 -2.02 21.13
CA PRO A 5 27.57 -2.30 19.71
C PRO A 5 27.55 -1.00 18.89
N LYS A 6 28.31 -0.95 17.78
CA LYS A 6 28.27 0.19 16.86
C LYS A 6 26.95 0.19 16.09
N LEU A 7 26.17 1.25 16.29
CA LEU A 7 24.77 1.37 15.85
C LEU A 7 24.59 1.87 14.41
N SER A 8 25.62 2.46 13.80
CA SER A 8 25.72 2.83 12.38
C SER A 8 27.18 3.14 12.05
N ASP A 9 27.51 3.27 10.76
CA ASP A 9 28.85 3.70 10.34
C ASP A 9 29.11 5.18 10.67
N GLY A 10 28.07 5.91 11.11
CA GLY A 10 28.11 7.31 11.51
C GLY A 10 28.25 7.53 13.02
N ALA A 11 28.62 8.75 13.39
CA ALA A 11 28.69 9.17 14.79
C ALA A 11 27.30 9.20 15.44
N THR A 12 27.13 8.51 16.57
CA THR A 12 25.90 8.59 17.39
C THR A 12 25.87 9.93 18.13
N LYS A 13 24.74 10.64 18.09
CA LYS A 13 24.54 11.88 18.86
C LYS A 13 23.56 11.64 20.02
N PRO A 14 23.83 12.17 21.23
CA PRO A 14 22.88 12.11 22.34
C PRO A 14 21.70 13.05 22.06
N ILE A 15 20.50 12.61 22.45
CA ILE A 15 19.27 13.40 22.38
C ILE A 15 18.75 13.56 23.80
N GLN A 16 18.45 14.80 24.21
CA GLN A 16 17.72 15.10 25.43
C GLN A 16 16.30 15.49 25.05
N LEU A 17 15.31 14.80 25.62
CA LEU A 17 13.90 14.98 25.33
C LEU A 17 13.13 15.13 26.64
N LYS A 18 12.18 16.07 26.67
CA LYS A 18 11.16 16.17 27.72
C LYS A 18 9.87 15.58 27.17
N ILE A 19 9.29 14.63 27.88
CA ILE A 19 8.01 13.98 27.54
C ILE A 19 7.14 13.91 28.79
N GLY A 20 5.82 13.81 28.60
CA GLY A 20 4.88 13.64 29.70
C GLY A 20 5.08 12.33 30.45
N GLU A 21 4.57 12.24 31.69
CA GLU A 21 4.64 11.00 32.48
C GLU A 21 3.85 9.86 31.82
N GLU A 22 2.68 10.18 31.24
CA GLU A 22 1.84 9.23 30.51
C GLU A 22 2.56 8.70 29.26
N GLU A 23 3.10 9.59 28.42
CA GLU A 23 3.86 9.20 27.22
C GLU A 23 5.09 8.35 27.57
N PHE A 24 5.75 8.65 28.70
CA PHE A 24 6.87 7.85 29.18
C PHE A 24 6.43 6.46 29.63
N ALA A 25 5.28 6.35 30.29
CA ALA A 25 4.70 5.07 30.69
C ALA A 25 4.33 4.22 29.47
N ASP A 26 3.69 4.81 28.46
CA ASP A 26 3.35 4.14 27.19
C ASP A 26 4.61 3.62 26.47
N LEU A 27 5.67 4.43 26.44
CA LEU A 27 6.96 4.02 25.86
C LEU A 27 7.56 2.82 26.61
N GLU A 28 7.52 2.83 27.95
CA GLU A 28 8.01 1.71 28.75
C GLU A 28 7.18 0.46 28.55
N GLU A 29 5.85 0.56 28.58
CA GLU A 29 4.94 -0.57 28.33
C GLU A 29 5.22 -1.18 26.96
N TRP A 30 5.28 -0.35 25.92
CA TRP A 30 5.60 -0.81 24.57
C TRP A 30 6.99 -1.45 24.48
N ARG A 31 8.01 -0.85 25.13
CA ARG A 31 9.36 -1.42 25.22
C ARG A 31 9.35 -2.81 25.86
N PHE A 32 8.61 -2.99 26.96
CA PHE A 32 8.50 -4.26 27.66
C PHE A 32 7.73 -5.30 26.83
N ALA A 33 6.59 -4.93 26.25
CA ALA A 33 5.78 -5.81 25.41
C ALA A 33 6.58 -6.36 24.22
N ASN A 34 7.48 -5.55 23.67
CA ASN A 34 8.33 -5.91 22.55
C ASN A 34 9.74 -6.38 22.95
N ARG A 35 9.99 -6.63 24.25
CA ARG A 35 11.24 -7.20 24.78
C ARG A 35 12.51 -6.44 24.41
N MET A 36 12.42 -5.12 24.32
CA MET A 36 13.56 -4.26 23.95
C MET A 36 14.43 -3.97 25.17
N GLU A 37 15.75 -4.04 24.98
CA GLU A 37 16.71 -3.95 26.09
C GLU A 37 16.81 -2.53 26.66
N SER A 38 16.59 -1.51 25.82
CA SER A 38 16.78 -0.12 26.22
C SER A 38 15.73 0.83 25.66
N ARG A 39 15.51 1.95 26.36
CA ARG A 39 14.66 3.05 25.88
C ARG A 39 15.14 3.63 24.56
N SER A 40 16.46 3.76 24.40
CA SER A 40 17.03 4.28 23.16
C SER A 40 16.75 3.36 21.97
N GLU A 41 16.69 2.04 22.20
CA GLU A 41 16.26 1.09 21.17
C GLU A 41 14.78 1.28 20.84
N ALA A 42 13.92 1.37 21.85
CA ALA A 42 12.49 1.59 21.66
C ALA A 42 12.20 2.87 20.87
N ILE A 43 12.80 3.99 21.28
CA ILE A 43 12.66 5.28 20.60
C ILE A 43 13.11 5.17 19.14
N ARG A 44 14.24 4.51 18.86
CA ARG A 44 14.71 4.34 17.47
C ARG A 44 13.74 3.51 16.64
N ARG A 45 13.21 2.41 17.19
CA ARG A 45 12.23 1.58 16.48
C ARG A 45 10.95 2.36 16.18
N LEU A 46 10.42 3.12 17.15
CA LEU A 46 9.27 4.01 16.93
C LEU A 46 9.53 5.07 15.86
N ILE A 47 10.73 5.67 15.85
CA ILE A 47 11.13 6.61 14.80
C ILE A 47 11.11 5.92 13.43
N GLN A 48 11.68 4.72 13.31
CA GLN A 48 11.68 3.98 12.03
C GLN A 48 10.28 3.59 11.59
N LEU A 49 9.41 3.17 12.52
CA LEU A 49 8.01 2.90 12.23
C LEU A 49 7.28 4.16 11.73
N GLY A 50 7.48 5.30 12.41
CA GLY A 50 6.91 6.58 12.00
C GLY A 50 7.37 7.01 10.61
N LEU A 51 8.68 6.98 10.35
CA LEU A 51 9.26 7.37 9.05
C LEU A 51 8.77 6.51 7.88
N ARG A 52 8.38 5.26 8.14
CA ARG A 52 7.84 4.36 7.12
C ARG A 52 6.33 4.48 6.97
N ALA A 53 5.60 4.60 8.07
CA ALA A 53 4.15 4.72 8.06
C ALA A 53 3.68 6.08 7.51
N ASP A 54 4.37 7.17 7.84
CA ASP A 54 3.98 8.54 7.48
C ASP A 54 3.72 8.75 5.97
N PRO A 55 4.59 8.32 5.04
CA PRO A 55 4.30 8.42 3.61
C PRO A 55 3.31 7.36 3.09
N LEU A 56 3.27 6.16 3.72
CA LEU A 56 2.49 5.03 3.20
C LEU A 56 1.01 5.10 3.57
N VAL A 57 0.68 5.60 4.77
CA VAL A 57 -0.71 5.66 5.25
C VAL A 57 -1.57 6.60 4.39
N PRO A 58 -1.18 7.87 4.12
CA PRO A 58 -1.96 8.76 3.27
C PRO A 58 -2.10 8.24 1.83
N LEU A 59 -1.02 7.67 1.29
CA LEU A 59 -1.01 7.09 -0.05
C LEU A 59 -1.99 5.91 -0.15
N THR A 60 -1.93 4.98 0.81
CA THR A 60 -2.84 3.83 0.85
C THR A 60 -4.28 4.30 0.97
N PHE A 61 -4.53 5.26 1.86
CA PHE A 61 -5.87 5.82 2.07
C PHE A 61 -6.42 6.49 0.81
N SER A 62 -5.62 7.30 0.11
CA SER A 62 -6.04 7.96 -1.13
C SER A 62 -6.39 6.94 -2.22
N ARG A 63 -5.61 5.84 -2.34
CA ARG A 63 -5.91 4.76 -3.30
C ARG A 63 -7.19 4.02 -2.99
N ILE A 64 -7.49 3.80 -1.72
CA ILE A 64 -8.77 3.22 -1.29
C ILE A 64 -9.92 4.15 -1.66
N LEU A 65 -9.79 5.46 -1.41
CA LEU A 65 -10.82 6.43 -1.79
C LEU A 65 -11.03 6.48 -3.30
N GLU A 66 -9.95 6.50 -4.10
CA GLU A 66 -10.02 6.44 -5.57
C GLU A 66 -10.77 5.17 -6.05
N ALA A 67 -10.49 4.02 -5.44
CA ALA A 67 -11.17 2.76 -5.74
C ALA A 67 -12.68 2.84 -5.43
N LEU A 68 -13.04 3.41 -4.28
CA LEU A 68 -14.43 3.58 -3.86
C LEU A 68 -15.19 4.57 -4.75
N GLU A 69 -14.58 5.69 -5.10
CA GLU A 69 -15.18 6.66 -6.03
C GLU A 69 -15.41 6.05 -7.41
N THR A 70 -14.46 5.25 -7.89
CA THR A 70 -14.57 4.58 -9.19
C THR A 70 -15.68 3.51 -9.15
N ALA A 71 -15.76 2.73 -8.08
CA ALA A 71 -16.85 1.77 -7.88
C ALA A 71 -18.22 2.45 -7.78
N GLN A 72 -18.30 3.60 -7.11
CA GLN A 72 -19.54 4.38 -7.01
C GLN A 72 -19.97 4.93 -8.38
N LYS A 73 -19.03 5.45 -9.18
CA LYS A 73 -19.31 5.90 -10.55
C LYS A 73 -19.88 4.75 -11.40
N LEU A 74 -19.33 3.53 -11.25
CA LEU A 74 -19.82 2.34 -11.95
C LEU A 74 -21.26 2.03 -11.54
N GLN A 75 -21.54 2.06 -10.24
CA GLN A 75 -22.89 1.83 -9.74
C GLN A 75 -23.89 2.84 -10.32
N VAL A 76 -23.54 4.12 -10.37
CA VAL A 76 -24.40 5.18 -10.93
C VAL A 76 -24.60 4.99 -12.43
N GLN A 77 -23.55 4.68 -13.19
CA GLN A 77 -23.67 4.39 -14.63
C GLN A 77 -24.55 3.16 -14.88
N MET A 78 -24.38 2.10 -14.09
CA MET A 78 -25.20 0.90 -14.19
C MET A 78 -26.68 1.16 -13.91
N GLN A 79 -27.01 2.06 -12.98
CA GLN A 79 -28.39 2.48 -12.73
C GLN A 79 -28.98 3.30 -13.89
N GLY A 80 -28.14 3.96 -14.68
CA GLY A 80 -28.54 4.70 -15.87
C GLY A 80 -28.96 3.81 -17.05
N PHE A 81 -28.58 2.53 -17.06
CA PHE A 81 -29.00 1.61 -18.11
C PHE A 81 -30.47 1.20 -17.92
N ASP A 82 -31.34 1.78 -18.74
CA ASP A 82 -32.75 1.41 -18.80
C ASP A 82 -32.97 0.24 -19.76
N ALA A 83 -33.12 -0.96 -19.19
CA ALA A 83 -33.40 -2.19 -19.93
C ALA A 83 -34.70 -2.14 -20.76
N LYS A 84 -35.58 -1.16 -20.53
CA LYS A 84 -36.81 -0.97 -21.32
C LYS A 84 -36.61 -0.11 -22.57
N LYS A 85 -35.51 0.65 -22.65
CA LYS A 85 -35.21 1.57 -23.76
C LYS A 85 -34.21 1.01 -24.75
N LEU A 86 -33.45 -0.01 -24.37
CA LEU A 86 -32.42 -0.65 -25.18
C LEU A 86 -32.90 -2.01 -25.66
N SER A 87 -32.44 -2.43 -26.86
CA SER A 87 -32.54 -3.85 -27.21
C SER A 87 -31.70 -4.69 -26.25
N LYS A 88 -31.98 -5.99 -26.19
CA LYS A 88 -31.21 -6.90 -25.33
C LYS A 88 -29.72 -6.88 -25.70
N GLU A 89 -29.38 -6.85 -26.99
CA GLU A 89 -28.00 -6.74 -27.45
C GLU A 89 -27.36 -5.41 -27.04
N GLN A 90 -28.06 -4.29 -27.24
CA GLN A 90 -27.55 -2.96 -26.90
C GLN A 90 -27.31 -2.79 -25.39
N TYR A 91 -28.23 -3.31 -24.57
CA TYR A 91 -28.08 -3.31 -23.11
C TYR A 91 -26.86 -4.13 -22.70
N PHE A 92 -26.71 -5.35 -23.24
CA PHE A 92 -25.56 -6.20 -22.93
C PHE A 92 -24.24 -5.57 -23.36
N ALA A 93 -24.17 -5.01 -24.57
CA ALA A 93 -22.97 -4.32 -25.05
C ALA A 93 -22.62 -3.12 -24.15
N SER A 94 -23.60 -2.29 -23.78
CA SER A 94 -23.37 -1.11 -22.95
C SER A 94 -22.90 -1.48 -21.54
N VAL A 95 -23.50 -2.51 -20.93
CA VAL A 95 -23.07 -3.04 -19.64
C VAL A 95 -21.68 -3.67 -19.74
N ALA A 96 -21.41 -4.46 -20.79
CA ALA A 96 -20.11 -5.10 -20.99
C ALA A 96 -18.98 -4.08 -21.16
N THR A 97 -19.21 -3.00 -21.91
CA THR A 97 -18.24 -1.91 -22.07
C THR A 97 -18.03 -1.17 -20.75
N ALA A 98 -19.10 -0.74 -20.08
CA ALA A 98 -18.99 -0.01 -18.81
C ALA A 98 -18.30 -0.84 -17.72
N VAL A 99 -18.66 -2.12 -17.59
CA VAL A 99 -17.98 -3.04 -16.68
C VAL A 99 -16.55 -3.28 -17.13
N GLY A 100 -16.30 -3.52 -18.42
CA GLY A 100 -14.97 -3.81 -18.94
C GLY A 100 -13.95 -2.69 -18.73
N GLU A 101 -14.34 -1.45 -18.97
CA GLU A 101 -13.48 -0.28 -18.79
C GLU A 101 -13.23 0.02 -17.31
N MET A 102 -14.30 0.04 -16.51
CA MET A 102 -14.21 0.44 -15.10
C MET A 102 -13.68 -0.65 -14.17
N TYR A 103 -13.93 -1.93 -14.49
CA TYR A 103 -13.42 -3.04 -13.69
C TYR A 103 -11.89 -3.06 -13.67
N GLY A 104 -11.24 -2.69 -14.78
CA GLY A 104 -9.78 -2.57 -14.83
C GLY A 104 -9.25 -1.49 -13.88
N ASP A 105 -9.92 -0.34 -13.80
CA ASP A 105 -9.49 0.77 -12.94
C ASP A 105 -9.74 0.48 -11.45
N VAL A 106 -10.91 -0.09 -11.13
CA VAL A 106 -11.23 -0.52 -9.76
C VAL A 106 -10.26 -1.62 -9.29
N LEU A 107 -9.98 -2.62 -10.14
CA LEU A 107 -9.02 -3.66 -9.81
C LEU A 107 -7.61 -3.11 -9.61
N ASP A 108 -7.11 -2.22 -10.48
CA ASP A 108 -5.78 -1.62 -10.31
C ASP A 108 -5.70 -0.84 -8.99
N ALA A 109 -6.73 -0.05 -8.65
CA ALA A 109 -6.76 0.70 -7.41
C ALA A 109 -6.79 -0.22 -6.17
N ILE A 110 -7.59 -1.28 -6.19
CA ILE A 110 -7.66 -2.29 -5.10
C ILE A 110 -6.33 -3.04 -4.97
N LEU A 111 -5.76 -3.54 -6.07
CA LEU A 111 -4.49 -4.26 -6.06
C LEU A 111 -3.35 -3.37 -5.57
N SER A 112 -3.31 -2.11 -6.01
CA SER A 112 -2.34 -1.12 -5.56
C SER A 112 -2.45 -0.87 -4.05
N ALA A 113 -3.67 -0.65 -3.53
CA ALA A 113 -3.89 -0.45 -2.11
C ALA A 113 -3.53 -1.70 -1.29
N ALA A 114 -3.87 -2.90 -1.77
CA ALA A 114 -3.57 -4.17 -1.10
C ALA A 114 -2.07 -4.43 -1.02
N ALA A 115 -1.32 -4.21 -2.11
CA ALA A 115 0.12 -4.38 -2.14
C ALA A 115 0.84 -3.34 -1.26
N GLN A 116 0.39 -2.08 -1.25
CA GLN A 116 0.94 -1.06 -0.33
C GLN A 116 0.67 -1.40 1.14
N SER A 117 -0.54 -1.88 1.44
CA SER A 117 -0.90 -2.34 2.79
C SER A 117 -0.05 -3.53 3.22
N MET A 118 0.15 -4.52 2.34
CA MET A 118 1.01 -5.67 2.61
C MET A 118 2.48 -5.26 2.78
N ALA A 119 2.98 -4.33 1.98
CA ALA A 119 4.31 -3.77 2.15
C ALA A 119 4.44 -3.16 3.55
N LEU A 120 3.53 -2.25 3.93
CA LEU A 120 3.55 -1.61 5.26
C LEU A 120 3.50 -2.64 6.40
N VAL A 121 2.58 -3.61 6.34
CA VAL A 121 2.45 -4.65 7.38
C VAL A 121 3.73 -5.45 7.52
N ASN A 122 4.35 -5.83 6.40
CA ASN A 122 5.59 -6.60 6.42
C ASN A 122 6.79 -5.76 6.86
N GLU A 123 6.87 -4.48 6.49
CA GLU A 123 7.90 -3.55 6.97
C GLU A 123 7.81 -3.38 8.50
N VAL A 124 6.59 -3.21 9.03
CA VAL A 124 6.34 -3.12 10.48
C VAL A 124 6.71 -4.44 11.17
N ALA A 125 6.30 -5.59 10.61
CA ALA A 125 6.63 -6.91 11.14
C ALA A 125 8.15 -7.15 11.17
N ALA A 126 8.88 -6.77 10.12
CA ALA A 126 10.33 -6.88 10.05
C ALA A 126 11.01 -6.04 11.15
N ILE A 127 10.50 -4.84 11.45
CA ILE A 127 11.01 -3.98 12.53
C ILE A 127 10.70 -4.54 13.92
N HIS A 128 9.57 -5.23 14.09
CA HIS A 128 9.24 -5.89 15.35
C HIS A 128 10.09 -7.13 15.61
N GLN A 129 10.26 -8.00 14.60
CA GLN A 129 10.87 -9.32 14.80
C GLN A 129 12.40 -9.31 14.86
N ASN A 130 13.06 -8.31 14.27
CA ASN A 130 14.53 -8.27 14.24
C ASN A 130 15.11 -7.64 15.51
N SER A 131 16.21 -8.23 16.00
CA SER A 131 17.00 -7.68 17.10
C SER A 131 17.90 -6.52 16.65
N ASP A 132 18.33 -6.51 15.39
CA ASP A 132 19.08 -5.40 14.79
C ASP A 132 18.18 -4.56 13.88
N ILE A 133 18.07 -3.27 14.20
CA ILE A 133 17.25 -2.31 13.44
C ILE A 133 17.79 -2.09 12.02
N LYS A 134 19.10 -2.23 11.78
CA LYS A 134 19.66 -2.09 10.44
C LYS A 134 19.20 -3.21 9.53
N ASP A 135 19.30 -4.44 10.00
CA ASP A 135 18.85 -5.62 9.27
C ASP A 135 17.34 -5.56 9.04
N ALA A 136 16.60 -5.08 10.04
CA ALA A 136 15.16 -4.83 9.90
C ALA A 136 14.82 -3.84 8.79
N VAL A 137 15.55 -2.72 8.72
CA VAL A 137 15.39 -1.68 7.70
C VAL A 137 15.73 -2.23 6.32
N ALA A 138 16.86 -2.93 6.18
CA ALA A 138 17.26 -3.54 4.91
C ALA A 138 16.22 -4.56 4.42
N LYS A 139 15.71 -5.41 5.32
CA LYS A 139 14.67 -6.39 5.00
C LYS A 139 13.36 -5.73 4.60
N ALA A 140 12.96 -4.68 5.32
CA ALA A 140 11.78 -3.89 5.00
C ALA A 140 11.90 -3.27 3.59
N ASP A 141 13.07 -2.75 3.22
CA ASP A 141 13.32 -2.18 1.90
C ASP A 141 13.28 -3.23 0.79
N GLU A 142 13.84 -4.42 1.01
CA GLU A 142 13.72 -5.56 0.08
C GLU A 142 12.25 -5.94 -0.16
N ILE A 143 11.46 -6.04 0.92
CA ILE A 143 10.04 -6.39 0.83
C ILE A 143 9.28 -5.34 0.02
N LYS A 144 9.51 -4.06 0.32
CA LYS A 144 8.90 -2.95 -0.42
C LYS A 144 9.19 -3.04 -1.92
N GLN A 145 10.46 -3.24 -2.29
CA GLN A 145 10.86 -3.36 -3.69
C GLN A 145 10.22 -4.56 -4.38
N HIS A 146 10.12 -5.71 -3.69
CA HIS A 146 9.43 -6.88 -4.21
C HIS A 146 7.97 -6.56 -4.58
N TYR A 147 7.20 -5.94 -3.68
CA TYR A 147 5.80 -5.59 -3.96
C TYR A 147 5.65 -4.55 -5.06
N LEU A 148 6.57 -3.57 -5.14
CA LEU A 148 6.55 -2.58 -6.22
C LEU A 148 6.77 -3.24 -7.59
N ASN A 149 7.71 -4.19 -7.68
CA ASN A 149 7.97 -4.91 -8.93
C ASN A 149 6.79 -5.79 -9.35
N GLU A 150 6.16 -6.50 -8.42
CA GLU A 150 4.97 -7.32 -8.70
C GLU A 150 3.79 -6.45 -9.15
N LEU A 151 3.60 -5.27 -8.54
CA LEU A 151 2.59 -4.30 -8.97
C LEU A 151 2.85 -3.78 -10.38
N GLU A 152 4.10 -3.42 -10.70
CA GLU A 152 4.45 -2.92 -12.03
C GLU A 152 4.20 -3.99 -13.10
N LYS A 153 4.54 -5.25 -12.82
CA LYS A 153 4.26 -6.38 -13.69
C LYS A 153 2.75 -6.55 -13.91
N LEU A 154 1.96 -6.57 -12.83
CA LEU A 154 0.50 -6.67 -12.92
C LEU A 154 -0.11 -5.51 -13.74
N ARG A 155 0.38 -4.29 -13.56
CA ARG A 155 -0.05 -3.13 -14.36
C ARG A 155 0.30 -3.28 -15.82
N GLY A 156 1.48 -3.80 -16.14
CA GLY A 156 1.89 -4.12 -17.50
C GLY A 156 0.92 -5.10 -18.16
N ASP A 157 0.54 -6.17 -17.45
CA ASP A 157 -0.38 -7.20 -17.93
C ASP A 157 -1.80 -6.63 -18.15
N ILE A 158 -2.32 -5.84 -17.19
CA ILE A 158 -3.63 -5.18 -17.31
C ILE A 158 -3.63 -4.17 -18.48
N GLY A 159 -2.56 -3.38 -18.62
CA GLY A 159 -2.41 -2.41 -19.70
C GLY A 159 -2.36 -3.08 -21.08
N ALA A 160 -1.60 -4.18 -21.20
CA ALA A 160 -1.52 -4.97 -22.42
C ALA A 160 -2.87 -5.61 -22.80
N GLU A 161 -3.65 -6.06 -21.81
CA GLU A 161 -5.00 -6.58 -22.03
C GLU A 161 -5.99 -5.49 -22.48
N LYS A 162 -5.95 -4.31 -21.85
CA LYS A 162 -6.75 -3.15 -22.28
C LYS A 162 -6.43 -2.75 -23.74
N ALA A 163 -5.16 -2.72 -24.10
CA ALA A 163 -4.73 -2.39 -25.47
C ALA A 163 -5.22 -3.43 -26.49
N ARG A 164 -5.16 -4.73 -26.16
CA ARG A 164 -5.68 -5.80 -27.03
C ARG A 164 -7.19 -5.66 -27.26
N ARG A 165 -7.98 -5.40 -26.20
CA ARG A 165 -9.43 -5.24 -26.33
C ARG A 165 -9.82 -4.05 -27.20
N ARG A 166 -9.13 -2.91 -27.04
CA ARG A 166 -9.38 -1.72 -27.87
C ARG A 166 -9.13 -2.00 -29.35
N PHE A 167 -8.02 -2.69 -29.66
CA PHE A 167 -7.68 -3.06 -31.04
C PHE A 167 -8.68 -4.04 -31.69
N VAL A 168 -9.34 -4.90 -30.91
CA VAL A 168 -10.38 -5.80 -31.43
C VAL A 168 -11.66 -5.02 -31.75
N LEU A 169 -12.08 -4.12 -30.85
CA LEU A 169 -13.29 -3.30 -31.05
C LEU A 169 -13.14 -2.35 -32.25
N ASP A 170 -11.97 -1.71 -32.42
CA ASP A 170 -11.71 -0.82 -33.56
C ASP A 170 -11.75 -1.53 -34.92
N ARG A 171 -11.56 -2.86 -34.96
CA ARG A 171 -11.61 -3.65 -36.20
C ARG A 171 -13.01 -4.12 -36.58
N GLU A 172 -13.93 -4.24 -35.62
CA GLU A 172 -15.31 -4.64 -35.89
C GLU A 172 -16.15 -3.48 -36.44
N ASP A 173 -15.70 -2.23 -36.27
CA ASP A 173 -16.36 -1.03 -36.81
C ASP A 173 -15.92 -0.67 -38.26
N GLU A 174 -14.91 -1.36 -38.82
CA GLU A 174 -14.39 -1.13 -40.18
C GLU A 174 -14.94 -2.11 -41.25
N GLU A 175 -15.72 -3.14 -40.86
CA GLU A 175 -16.40 -4.10 -41.75
C GLU A 175 -17.91 -3.87 -41.88
#